data_AF-A0A925LVZ1-F1
#
_entry.id   AF-A0A925LVZ1-F1
#
_cell.length_a   1.000
_cell.length_b   1.000
_cell.length_c   1.000
_cell.angle_alpha   90.00
_cell.angle_beta   90.00
_cell.angle_gamma   90.00
#
_symmetry.space_group_name_H-M   'P 1'
#
loop_
_entity.id
_entity.type
_entity.pdbx_description
1 polymer ?
#
loop_
_entity_poly.entity_id
_entity_poly.type
_entity_poly.pdbx_seq_one_letter_code
_entity_poly.pdbx_strand_id
1 'polypeptide(L)' 'MMIYKVCSKAVWEEIRQLTSWNGSPHDLRDGFIHFSTASQLDGTVRKHYAGQTDLMLLAIDAEL' A
#
# COMPACT_ATOMS: atom_id res chain seq x y z
N MET A 1 -10.34 -12.00 3.88
CA MET A 1 -10.13 -11.68 2.43
C MET A 1 -8.82 -10.92 2.28
N MET A 2 -7.93 -11.34 1.37
CA MET A 2 -6.65 -10.62 1.18
C MET A 2 -6.79 -9.36 0.32
N ILE A 3 -6.33 -8.24 0.87
CA ILE A 3 -6.13 -6.97 0.18
C ILE A 3 -4.65 -6.57 0.25
N TYR A 4 -4.21 -5.78 -0.71
CA TYR A 4 -2.81 -5.47 -0.91
C TYR A 4 -2.55 -3.97 -0.89
N LYS A 5 -1.45 -3.57 -0.24
CA LYS A 5 -0.90 -2.21 -0.31
C LYS A 5 0.50 -2.27 -0.92
N VAL A 6 0.74 -1.44 -1.92
CA VAL A 6 2.09 -1.21 -2.45
C VAL A 6 2.64 0.06 -1.80
N CYS A 7 3.86 0.00 -1.28
CA CYS A 7 4.57 1.16 -0.73
C CYS A 7 6.07 1.02 -0.96
N SER A 8 6.84 2.09 -0.71
CA SER A 8 8.29 1.97 -0.71
C SER A 8 8.77 1.28 0.58
N LYS A 9 9.97 0.69 0.52
CA LYS A 9 10.64 0.10 1.69
C LYS A 9 10.80 1.12 2.83
N ALA A 10 11.12 2.36 2.52
CA ALA A 10 11.22 3.43 3.52
C ALA A 10 9.89 3.65 4.25
N VAL A 11 8.77 3.72 3.51
CA VAL A 11 7.43 3.84 4.11
C VAL A 11 7.09 2.62 4.94
N TRP A 12 7.45 1.41 4.49
CA TRP A 12 7.25 0.20 5.29
C TRP A 12 8.00 0.25 6.62
N GLU A 13 9.29 0.62 6.62
CA GLU A 13 10.07 0.71 7.85
C GLU A 13 9.50 1.76 8.83
N GLU A 14 8.93 2.86 8.32
CA GLU A 14 8.19 3.82 9.14
C GLU A 14 6.92 3.18 9.74
N ILE A 15 6.07 2.56 8.91
CA ILE A 15 4.82 1.93 9.34
C ILE A 15 5.07 0.91 10.46
N ARG A 16 6.14 0.12 10.36
CA ARG A 16 6.47 -0.92 11.36
C ARG A 16 6.74 -0.40 12.76
N GLN A 17 7.10 0.87 12.89
CA GLN A 17 7.37 1.50 14.19
C GLN A 17 6.13 2.15 14.79
N LEU A 18 5.05 2.25 14.03
CA LEU A 18 3.82 2.91 14.43
C LEU A 18 2.79 1.89 14.93
N THR A 19 1.97 2.30 15.89
CA THR A 19 0.80 1.53 16.31
C THR A 19 -0.39 1.71 15.36
N SER A 20 -0.42 2.81 14.61
CA SER A 20 -1.43 3.12 13.59
C SER A 20 -0.81 3.96 12.48
N TRP A 21 -1.22 3.72 11.24
CA TRP A 21 -0.79 4.49 10.08
C TRP A 21 -1.97 5.15 9.37
N ASN A 22 -1.87 6.46 9.12
CA ASN A 22 -2.97 7.26 8.56
C ASN A 22 -2.97 7.32 7.02
N GLY A 23 -2.05 6.60 6.36
CA GLY A 23 -1.94 6.57 4.91
C GLY A 23 -0.83 7.45 4.35
N SER A 24 -0.56 7.28 3.05
CA SER A 24 0.35 8.11 2.27
C SER A 24 -0.26 9.49 1.97
N PRO A 25 0.51 10.45 1.43
CA PRO A 25 -0.05 11.76 1.04
C PRO A 25 -1.26 11.68 0.09
N HIS A 26 -1.30 10.68 -0.80
CA HIS A 26 -2.46 10.43 -1.67
C HIS A 26 -3.68 9.92 -0.89
N ASP A 27 -3.46 8.99 0.04
CA ASP A 27 -4.51 8.44 0.89
C ASP A 27 -5.14 9.53 1.77
N LEU A 28 -4.30 10.40 2.35
CA LEU A 28 -4.75 11.51 3.19
C LEU A 28 -5.56 12.54 2.40
N ARG A 29 -5.14 12.87 1.17
CA ARG A 29 -5.87 13.78 0.28
C ARG A 29 -7.25 13.23 -0.07
N ASP A 30 -7.33 11.92 -0.33
CA ASP A 30 -8.55 11.27 -0.81
C ASP A 30 -9.46 10.81 0.35
N GLY A 31 -8.95 10.83 1.59
CA GLY A 31 -9.70 10.56 2.82
C GLY A 31 -9.80 9.07 3.19
N PHE A 32 -9.09 8.19 2.49
CA PHE A 32 -9.06 6.74 2.77
C PHE A 32 -7.76 6.09 2.26
N ILE A 33 -7.39 4.96 2.85
CA ILE A 33 -6.21 4.18 2.42
C ILE A 33 -6.56 3.35 1.19
N HIS A 34 -5.85 3.57 0.09
CA HIS A 34 -6.00 2.78 -1.13
C HIS A 34 -5.39 1.40 -0.95
N PHE A 35 -6.24 0.38 -1.10
CA PHE A 35 -5.82 -1.01 -1.24
C PHE A 35 -6.19 -1.53 -2.64
N SER A 36 -5.58 -2.65 -3.02
CA SER A 36 -5.90 -3.38 -4.24
C SER A 36 -6.30 -4.81 -3.89
N THR A 37 -7.29 -5.36 -4.59
CA THR A 37 -7.48 -6.82 -4.66
C THR A 37 -6.36 -7.46 -5.49
N ALA A 38 -6.23 -8.79 -5.42
CA ALA A 38 -5.24 -9.52 -6.23
C ALA A 38 -5.37 -9.23 -7.74
N SER A 39 -6.60 -9.15 -8.26
CA SER A 39 -6.86 -8.85 -9.68
C SER A 39 -6.57 -7.41 -10.08
N GLN A 40 -6.57 -6.47 -9.13
CA GLN A 40 -6.25 -5.06 -9.38
C GLN A 40 -4.75 -4.76 -9.29
N LEU A 41 -4.00 -5.58 -8.52
CA LEU A 41 -2.62 -5.29 -8.11
C LEU A 41 -1.69 -4.99 -9.29
N ASP A 42 -1.74 -5.83 -10.32
CA ASP A 42 -0.90 -5.71 -11.51
C ASP A 42 -1.15 -4.39 -12.27
N GLY A 43 -2.41 -3.97 -12.38
CA GLY A 43 -2.80 -2.67 -12.93
C GLY A 43 -2.34 -1.51 -12.06
N THR A 44 -2.48 -1.63 -10.73
CA THR A 44 -2.02 -0.62 -9.76
C THR A 44 -0.51 -0.40 -9.86
N VAL A 45 0.28 -1.47 -9.87
CA VAL A 45 1.75 -1.41 -9.95
C VAL A 45 2.18 -0.73 -11.25
N ARG A 46 1.65 -1.16 -12.40
CA ARG A 46 1.98 -0.53 -13.68
C ARG A 46 1.60 0.94 -13.77
N LYS A 47 0.44 1.32 -13.22
CA LYS A 47 -0.07 2.69 -13.34
C LYS A 47 0.64 3.67 -12.41
N HIS A 48 0.94 3.25 -11.19
CA HIS A 48 1.38 4.17 -10.13
C HIS A 48 2.84 4.00 -9.70
N TYR A 49 3.44 2.84 -9.98
CA TYR A 49 4.76 2.47 -9.48
C TYR A 49 5.75 2.06 -10.59
N ALA A 50 5.45 2.38 -11.85
CA ALA A 50 6.33 2.06 -12.98
C ALA A 50 7.73 2.67 -12.79
N GLY A 51 8.77 1.84 -12.95
CA GLY A 51 10.17 2.25 -12.85
C GLY A 51 10.66 2.53 -11.42
N GLN A 52 9.82 2.39 -10.40
CA GLN A 52 10.24 2.52 -9.01
C GLN A 52 10.86 1.22 -8.53
N THR A 53 11.94 1.33 -7.76
CA THR A 53 12.61 0.21 -7.08
C THR A 53 12.28 0.22 -5.59
N ASP A 54 12.75 -0.80 -4.86
CA ASP A 54 12.60 -0.90 -3.41
C ASP A 54 11.15 -0.81 -2.95
N LEU A 55 10.24 -1.40 -3.74
CA LEU A 55 8.84 -1.51 -3.40
C LEU A 55 8.60 -2.72 -2.49
N MET A 56 7.67 -2.55 -1.58
CA MET A 56 7.14 -3.58 -0.71
C MET A 56 5.68 -3.85 -1.09
N LEU A 57 5.32 -5.13 -1.07
CA LEU A 57 3.94 -5.58 -1.18
C LEU A 57 3.47 -6.04 0.20
N LEU A 58 2.57 -5.29 0.81
CA LEU A 58 1.94 -5.68 2.06
C LEU A 58 0.65 -6.43 1.73
N ALA A 59 0.49 -7.62 2.31
CA ALA A 59 -0.73 -8.41 2.21
C ALA A 59 -1.45 -8.34 3.57
N ILE A 60 -2.69 -7.83 3.57
CA ILE A 60 -3.51 -7.61 4.75
C ILE A 60 -4.74 -8.50 4.65
N ASP A 61 -5.04 -9.23 5.70
CA ASP A 61 -6.33 -9.92 5.81
C ASP A 61 -7.37 -8.92 6.30
N ALA A 62 -8.36 -8.62 5.46
CA ALA A 62 -9.41 -7.64 5.74
C ALA A 62 -10.49 -8.15 6.72
N GLU A 63 -10.37 -9.40 7.18
CA GLU A 63 -11.32 -10.03 8.12
C GLU A 63 -10.74 -10.21 9.52
N LEU A 64 -9.49 -9.78 9.76
CA LEU A 64 -8.86 -9.69 11.08
C LEU A 64 -9.00 -8.29 11.66
#